data_AF-A0A6A7ATU8-F1
#
_entry.id   AF-A0A6A7ATU8-F1
#
_cell.length_a   1.000
_cell.length_b   1.000
_cell.length_c   1.000
_cell.angle_alpha   90.00
_cell.angle_beta   90.00
_cell.angle_gamma   90.00
#
_symmetry.space_group_name_H-M   'P 1'
#
loop_
_entity.id
_entity.type
_entity.pdbx_description
1 polymer ?
#
loop_
_entity_poly.entity_id
_entity_poly.type
_entity_poly.pdbx_seq_one_letter_code
_entity_poly.pdbx_strand_id
1 'polypeptide(L)'
;MAPQLAWIGLGNMGRGMCKNLVEKGQLDKPLILYNRTQSRADDLSAKLGPSKTTVAPTISDAIKDADIIFMCLSDDATVTATVDTILNQNIKDKLIVDCSTIHPDTTNTLEKRITEQRASFVAMPVFGAPAMADSGNLVCVLAGPSASISRILPYTTGVMGRANIDFSSQPAGNATLLKVIGNTFILNLVSQLSEGHVLAEKSGLGVDNLHAFISAMFPGPYAAYSQRMIEGDYYKREEPLFGVDLARKDARHAASLAESSGAGEAVKMLKVAQGRLEGVKEELGERGDIPSVYGVVRKEAGLEFKNKGD
;
A
#
# COMPACT_ATOMS: atom_id res chain seq x y z
N MET A 1 27.67 -5.89 14.44
CA MET A 1 27.03 -7.01 13.71
C MET A 1 25.89 -6.43 12.89
N ALA A 2 25.64 -6.94 11.69
CA ALA A 2 24.47 -6.53 10.91
C ALA A 2 23.17 -6.87 11.67
N PRO A 3 22.13 -6.03 11.57
CA PRO A 3 20.88 -6.26 12.28
C PRO A 3 20.16 -7.49 11.70
N GLN A 4 19.53 -8.28 12.57
CA GLN A 4 18.56 -9.30 12.17
C GLN A 4 17.23 -8.60 11.79
N LEU A 5 16.72 -8.91 10.60
CA LEU A 5 15.44 -8.37 10.12
C LEU A 5 14.31 -9.38 10.31
N ALA A 6 13.12 -8.86 10.65
CA ALA A 6 11.85 -9.58 10.57
C ALA A 6 10.83 -8.80 9.74
N TRP A 7 9.93 -9.52 9.07
CA TRP A 7 8.84 -8.97 8.27
C TRP A 7 7.50 -9.60 8.65
N ILE A 8 6.54 -8.76 9.02
CA ILE A 8 5.18 -9.15 9.40
C ILE A 8 4.20 -8.62 8.35
N GLY A 9 3.53 -9.54 7.66
CA GLY A 9 2.49 -9.22 6.68
C GLY A 9 2.94 -9.39 5.23
N LEU A 10 2.46 -10.46 4.58
CA LEU A 10 2.88 -10.88 3.25
C LEU A 10 1.74 -10.76 2.23
N GLY A 11 1.16 -9.56 2.16
CA GLY A 11 0.20 -9.17 1.13
C GLY A 11 0.87 -8.90 -0.23
N ASN A 12 0.16 -8.21 -1.14
CA ASN A 12 0.70 -7.84 -2.46
C ASN A 12 1.99 -7.01 -2.36
N MET A 13 2.04 -6.06 -1.42
CA MET A 13 3.22 -5.21 -1.22
C MET A 13 4.35 -5.95 -0.47
N GLY A 14 4.03 -6.57 0.67
CA GLY A 14 5.02 -7.20 1.53
C GLY A 14 5.85 -8.30 0.85
N ARG A 15 5.23 -9.10 -0.04
CA ARG A 15 5.94 -10.14 -0.81
C ARG A 15 7.02 -9.55 -1.72
N GLY A 16 6.70 -8.49 -2.46
CA GLY A 16 7.67 -7.81 -3.33
C GLY A 16 8.77 -7.10 -2.54
N MET A 17 8.42 -6.47 -1.42
CA MET A 17 9.40 -5.81 -0.55
C MET A 17 10.37 -6.82 0.11
N CYS A 18 9.86 -7.95 0.61
CA CYS A 18 10.69 -9.04 1.15
C CYS A 18 11.65 -9.62 0.11
N LYS A 19 11.17 -9.86 -1.11
CA LYS A 19 12.02 -10.32 -2.23
C LYS A 19 13.19 -9.36 -2.42
N ASN A 20 12.92 -8.06 -2.49
CA ASN A 20 13.97 -7.06 -2.67
C ASN A 20 14.94 -6.97 -1.49
N LEU A 21 14.46 -7.09 -0.25
CA LEU A 21 15.34 -7.19 0.92
C LEU A 21 16.30 -8.37 0.80
N VAL A 22 15.80 -9.54 0.41
CA VAL A 22 16.61 -10.76 0.26
C VAL A 22 17.59 -10.68 -0.92
N GLU A 23 17.17 -10.11 -2.05
CA GLU A 23 17.98 -10.07 -3.27
C GLU A 23 18.99 -8.91 -3.29
N LYS A 24 18.62 -7.75 -2.71
CA LYS A 24 19.36 -6.49 -2.86
C LYS A 24 19.81 -5.89 -1.53
N GLY A 25 19.20 -6.29 -0.40
CA GLY A 25 19.44 -5.71 0.92
C GLY A 25 20.73 -6.16 1.61
N GLN A 26 21.53 -7.03 0.98
CA GLN A 26 22.82 -7.52 1.50
C GLN A 26 22.72 -8.05 2.95
N LEU A 27 21.76 -8.95 3.18
CA LEU A 27 21.51 -9.49 4.52
C LEU A 27 22.54 -10.57 4.88
N ASP A 28 23.18 -10.42 6.04
CA ASP A 28 24.10 -11.44 6.59
C ASP A 28 23.35 -12.62 7.24
N LYS A 29 22.06 -12.43 7.56
CA LYS A 29 21.21 -13.42 8.24
C LYS A 29 19.92 -13.62 7.44
N PRO A 30 19.28 -14.81 7.54
CA PRO A 30 17.99 -15.05 6.89
C PRO A 30 16.93 -14.02 7.32
N LEU A 31 16.13 -13.53 6.38
CA LEU A 31 14.99 -12.67 6.70
C LEU A 31 13.92 -13.50 7.43
N ILE A 32 13.51 -13.07 8.62
CA ILE A 32 12.46 -13.76 9.37
C ILE A 32 11.10 -13.31 8.81
N LEU A 33 10.27 -14.27 8.39
CA LEU A 33 8.96 -14.04 7.79
C LEU A 33 7.86 -14.49 8.73
N TYR A 34 6.84 -13.64 8.88
CA TYR A 34 5.59 -14.01 9.51
C TYR A 34 4.40 -13.47 8.73
N ASN A 35 3.37 -14.29 8.61
CA ASN A 35 2.08 -13.87 8.10
C ASN A 35 0.97 -14.69 8.79
N ARG A 36 -0.16 -14.05 9.11
CA ARG A 36 -1.32 -14.70 9.74
C ARG A 36 -1.73 -16.01 9.05
N THR A 37 -1.72 -16.00 7.71
CA THR A 37 -1.88 -17.21 6.90
C THR A 37 -0.48 -17.79 6.64
N GLN A 38 -0.11 -18.81 7.40
CA GLN A 38 1.21 -19.44 7.40
C GLN A 38 1.69 -19.82 5.98
N SER A 39 0.82 -20.42 5.16
CA SER A 39 1.16 -20.84 3.80
C SER A 39 1.71 -19.72 2.92
N ARG A 40 1.31 -18.45 3.15
CA ARG A 40 1.88 -17.30 2.38
C ARG A 40 3.36 -17.06 2.71
N ALA A 41 3.77 -17.33 3.95
CA ALA A 41 5.16 -17.22 4.36
C ALA A 41 5.98 -18.41 3.86
N ASP A 42 5.41 -19.62 3.92
CA ASP A 42 6.02 -20.84 3.38
C ASP A 42 6.24 -20.72 1.87
N ASP A 43 5.23 -20.30 1.12
CA ASP A 43 5.29 -20.09 -0.34
C ASP A 43 6.36 -19.07 -0.74
N LEU A 44 6.47 -17.97 0.03
CA LEU A 44 7.49 -16.95 -0.22
C LEU A 44 8.89 -17.47 0.11
N SER A 45 9.04 -18.17 1.24
CA SER A 45 10.31 -18.78 1.66
C SER A 45 10.80 -19.79 0.63
N ALA A 46 9.91 -20.63 0.11
CA ALA A 46 10.23 -21.59 -0.96
C ALA A 46 10.72 -20.89 -2.24
N LYS A 47 10.14 -19.73 -2.59
CA LYS A 47 10.54 -18.94 -3.77
C LYS A 47 11.88 -18.21 -3.61
N LEU A 48 12.14 -17.66 -2.42
CA LEU A 48 13.36 -16.89 -2.14
C LEU A 48 14.56 -17.76 -1.76
N GLY A 49 14.29 -19.00 -1.33
CA GLY A 49 15.27 -19.99 -0.93
C GLY A 49 15.31 -20.15 0.60
N PRO A 50 15.17 -21.38 1.14
CA PRO A 50 15.06 -21.61 2.59
C PRO A 50 16.33 -21.28 3.38
N SER A 51 17.47 -21.08 2.72
CA SER A 51 18.69 -20.58 3.37
C SER A 51 18.70 -19.05 3.54
N LYS A 52 17.82 -18.33 2.85
CA LYS A 52 17.74 -16.86 2.86
C LYS A 52 16.59 -16.34 3.72
N THR A 53 15.67 -17.21 4.12
CA THR A 53 14.49 -16.86 4.90
C THR A 53 14.21 -17.88 5.99
N THR A 54 13.70 -17.42 7.13
CA THR A 54 13.20 -18.26 8.21
C THR A 54 11.74 -17.96 8.44
N VAL A 55 10.86 -18.97 8.45
CA VAL A 55 9.44 -18.73 8.72
C VAL A 55 9.17 -18.90 10.22
N ALA A 56 8.64 -17.86 10.85
CA ALA A 56 8.23 -17.89 12.25
C ALA A 56 6.74 -18.24 12.36
N PRO A 57 6.32 -19.12 13.28
CA PRO A 57 4.92 -19.53 13.41
C PRO A 57 4.07 -18.50 14.17
N THR A 58 4.69 -17.61 14.94
CA THR A 58 4.02 -16.54 15.68
C THR A 58 4.76 -15.21 15.57
N ILE A 59 4.07 -14.11 15.90
CA ILE A 59 4.70 -12.78 16.02
C ILE A 59 5.81 -12.81 17.07
N SER A 60 5.59 -13.46 18.22
CA SER A 60 6.57 -13.55 19.30
C SER A 60 7.85 -14.24 18.83
N ASP A 61 7.73 -15.34 18.07
CA ASP A 61 8.88 -16.02 17.48
C ASP A 61 9.58 -15.15 16.43
N ALA A 62 8.81 -14.40 15.63
CA ALA A 62 9.35 -13.56 14.57
C ALA A 62 10.22 -12.41 15.13
N ILE A 63 9.81 -11.81 16.25
CA ILE A 63 10.48 -10.62 16.81
C ILE A 63 11.56 -10.94 17.84
N LYS A 64 11.60 -12.18 18.35
CA LYS A 64 12.49 -12.61 19.44
C LYS A 64 13.94 -12.19 19.18
N ASP A 65 14.48 -12.62 18.04
CA ASP A 65 15.88 -12.38 17.66
C ASP A 65 16.06 -11.21 16.69
N ALA A 66 14.97 -10.51 16.33
CA ALA A 66 14.99 -9.41 15.38
C ALA A 66 15.43 -8.08 16.03
N ASP A 67 16.26 -7.33 15.32
CA ASP A 67 16.70 -5.97 15.68
C ASP A 67 15.83 -4.90 15.01
N ILE A 68 15.37 -5.19 13.78
CA ILE A 68 14.47 -4.34 12.99
C ILE A 68 13.31 -5.18 12.49
N ILE A 69 12.08 -4.72 12.76
CA ILE A 69 10.84 -5.45 12.46
C ILE A 69 9.99 -4.57 11.54
N PHE A 70 9.86 -4.98 10.29
CA PHE A 70 8.98 -4.36 9.32
C PHE A 70 7.57 -4.94 9.42
N MET A 71 6.56 -4.09 9.24
CA MET A 71 5.15 -4.46 9.20
C MET A 71 4.50 -3.89 7.94
N CYS A 72 3.65 -4.67 7.27
CA CYS A 72 2.84 -4.20 6.14
C CYS A 72 1.48 -4.89 6.13
N LEU A 73 0.49 -4.26 6.76
CA LEU A 73 -0.80 -4.84 7.14
C LEU A 73 -1.98 -4.03 6.55
N SER A 74 -3.18 -4.61 6.61
CA SER A 74 -4.35 -4.14 5.86
C SER A 74 -4.98 -2.84 6.38
N ASP A 75 -5.04 -2.68 7.69
CA ASP A 75 -5.84 -1.67 8.37
C ASP A 75 -5.37 -1.39 9.80
N ASP A 76 -5.88 -0.30 10.37
CA ASP A 76 -5.56 0.19 11.71
C ASP A 76 -5.78 -0.86 12.80
N ALA A 77 -6.86 -1.65 12.72
CA ALA A 77 -7.17 -2.67 13.71
C ALA A 77 -6.15 -3.81 13.68
N THR A 78 -5.75 -4.25 12.49
CA THR A 78 -4.75 -5.30 12.29
C THR A 78 -3.36 -4.83 12.71
N VAL A 79 -2.98 -3.58 12.41
CA VAL A 79 -1.73 -3.00 12.89
C VAL A 79 -1.75 -2.90 14.42
N THR A 80 -2.82 -2.36 15.00
CA THR A 80 -2.95 -2.19 16.45
C THR A 80 -2.85 -3.53 17.18
N ALA A 81 -3.60 -4.55 16.76
CA ALA A 81 -3.55 -5.88 17.36
C ALA A 81 -2.16 -6.54 17.22
N THR A 82 -1.47 -6.31 16.11
CA THR A 82 -0.09 -6.79 15.92
C THR A 82 0.87 -6.09 16.88
N VAL A 83 0.77 -4.77 17.01
CA VAL A 83 1.57 -3.99 17.97
C VAL A 83 1.26 -4.41 19.41
N ASP A 84 0.00 -4.66 19.76
CA ASP A 84 -0.38 -5.17 21.09
C ASP A 84 0.33 -6.49 21.41
N THR A 85 0.42 -7.39 20.42
CA THR A 85 1.15 -8.66 20.55
C THR A 85 2.66 -8.43 20.71
N ILE A 86 3.23 -7.49 19.96
CA ILE A 86 4.65 -7.09 20.05
C ILE A 86 4.96 -6.50 21.43
N LEU A 87 4.08 -5.65 21.98
CA LEU A 87 4.26 -5.00 23.28
C LEU A 87 4.19 -5.96 24.47
N ASN A 88 3.64 -7.17 24.28
CA ASN A 88 3.67 -8.24 25.28
C ASN A 88 5.05 -8.95 25.35
N GLN A 89 6.01 -8.55 24.54
CA GLN A 89 7.38 -9.08 24.52
C GLN A 89 8.38 -8.01 24.96
N ASN A 90 9.62 -8.42 25.26
CA ASN A 90 10.70 -7.46 25.48
C ASN A 90 11.19 -6.88 24.14
N ILE A 91 10.82 -5.62 23.89
CA ILE A 91 11.17 -4.92 22.65
C ILE A 91 12.21 -3.80 22.83
N LYS A 92 12.82 -3.72 24.01
CA LYS A 92 13.86 -2.72 24.31
C LYS A 92 14.93 -2.72 23.21
N ASP A 93 15.31 -1.52 22.76
CA ASP A 93 16.35 -1.25 21.75
C ASP A 93 16.04 -1.75 20.30
N LYS A 94 14.90 -2.43 20.10
CA LYS A 94 14.42 -2.85 18.76
C LYS A 94 13.85 -1.66 17.99
N LEU A 95 13.85 -1.76 16.66
CA LEU A 95 13.21 -0.80 15.76
C LEU A 95 12.01 -1.42 15.07
N ILE A 96 10.83 -0.83 15.24
CA ILE A 96 9.60 -1.19 14.51
C ILE A 96 9.41 -0.23 13.35
N VAL A 97 9.16 -0.76 12.15
CA VAL A 97 8.94 0.00 10.92
C VAL A 97 7.59 -0.35 10.34
N ASP A 98 6.62 0.56 10.41
CA ASP A 98 5.28 0.32 9.85
C ASP A 98 5.16 0.88 8.44
N CYS A 99 4.96 0.00 7.47
CA CYS A 99 4.75 0.31 6.05
C CYS A 99 3.26 0.35 5.66
N SER A 100 2.38 0.15 6.63
CA SER A 100 0.93 0.08 6.41
C SER A 100 0.36 1.45 6.08
N THR A 101 -0.80 1.46 5.41
CA THR A 101 -1.60 2.68 5.26
C THR A 101 -2.68 2.67 6.34
N ILE A 102 -2.50 3.49 7.37
CA ILE A 102 -3.41 3.64 8.51
C ILE A 102 -3.63 5.13 8.79
N HIS A 103 -4.58 5.46 9.67
CA HIS A 103 -4.85 6.85 10.03
C HIS A 103 -3.62 7.47 10.75
N PRO A 104 -3.26 8.75 10.47
CA PRO A 104 -2.13 9.42 11.13
C PRO A 104 -2.20 9.42 12.66
N ASP A 105 -3.40 9.55 13.23
CA ASP A 105 -3.58 9.51 14.69
C ASP A 105 -3.31 8.12 15.26
N THR A 106 -3.66 7.05 14.52
CA THR A 106 -3.32 5.67 14.88
C THR A 106 -1.79 5.52 14.89
N THR A 107 -1.11 5.97 13.84
CA THR A 107 0.36 5.95 13.75
C THR A 107 1.02 6.64 14.94
N ASN A 108 0.60 7.87 15.27
CA ASN A 108 1.14 8.63 16.40
C ASN A 108 0.88 7.94 17.75
N THR A 109 -0.31 7.34 17.90
CA THR A 109 -0.65 6.57 19.10
C THR A 109 0.27 5.36 19.25
N LEU A 110 0.53 4.62 18.17
CA LEU A 110 1.40 3.45 18.19
C LEU A 110 2.87 3.84 18.42
N GLU A 111 3.34 4.91 17.80
CA GLU A 111 4.69 5.49 18.03
C GLU A 111 4.91 5.73 19.53
N LYS A 112 3.96 6.40 20.19
CA LYS A 112 4.03 6.67 21.64
C LYS A 112 4.10 5.37 22.46
N ARG A 113 3.20 4.42 22.21
CA ARG A 113 3.14 3.15 22.97
C ARG A 113 4.41 2.31 22.82
N ILE A 114 5.00 2.30 21.62
CA ILE A 114 6.25 1.56 21.33
C ILE A 114 7.44 2.24 22.00
N THR A 115 7.52 3.57 21.94
CA THR A 115 8.64 4.32 22.53
C THR A 115 8.62 4.32 24.06
N GLU A 116 7.45 4.22 24.70
CA GLU A 116 7.31 4.00 26.15
C GLU A 116 7.98 2.70 26.62
N GLN A 117 8.11 1.69 25.74
CA GLN A 117 8.83 0.43 26.01
C GLN A 117 10.32 0.49 25.67
N ARG A 118 10.88 1.69 25.46
CA ARG A 118 12.30 1.91 25.07
C ARG A 118 12.68 1.24 23.74
N ALA A 119 11.70 1.08 22.85
CA ALA A 119 11.92 0.73 21.45
C ALA A 119 11.87 1.98 20.57
N SER A 120 12.27 1.85 19.31
CA SER A 120 12.15 2.90 18.30
C SER A 120 11.05 2.59 17.30
N PHE A 121 10.42 3.62 16.74
CA PHE A 121 9.39 3.50 15.72
C PHE A 121 9.70 4.40 14.52
N VAL A 122 9.43 3.90 13.32
CA VAL A 122 9.45 4.68 12.07
C VAL A 122 8.20 4.32 11.27
N ALA A 123 7.46 5.33 10.82
CA ALA A 123 6.47 5.11 9.78
C ALA A 123 7.17 5.18 8.40
N MET A 124 6.94 4.14 7.59
CA MET A 124 7.46 4.02 6.23
C MET A 124 6.39 3.56 5.22
N PRO A 125 5.23 4.23 5.11
CA PRO A 125 4.30 3.92 4.03
C PRO A 125 4.96 4.15 2.67
N VAL A 126 4.43 3.47 1.65
CA VAL A 126 5.00 3.46 0.30
C VAL A 126 4.02 3.92 -0.76
N PHE A 127 4.51 4.58 -1.80
CA PHE A 127 3.77 4.82 -3.04
C PHE A 127 4.24 3.87 -4.13
N GLY A 128 3.26 3.18 -4.73
CA GLY A 128 3.45 2.36 -5.90
C GLY A 128 2.50 1.19 -5.99
N ALA A 129 2.35 0.65 -7.20
CA ALA A 129 1.60 -0.58 -7.44
C ALA A 129 2.44 -1.82 -7.02
N PRO A 130 1.82 -3.00 -6.83
CA PRO A 130 2.54 -4.22 -6.49
C PRO A 130 3.71 -4.57 -7.44
N ALA A 131 3.61 -4.26 -8.73
CA ALA A 131 4.71 -4.44 -9.68
C ALA A 131 5.93 -3.54 -9.37
N MET A 132 5.71 -2.36 -8.81
CA MET A 132 6.80 -1.49 -8.34
C MET A 132 7.40 -2.01 -7.01
N ALA A 133 6.60 -2.66 -6.17
CA ALA A 133 7.11 -3.38 -5.00
C ALA A 133 7.98 -4.57 -5.41
N ASP A 134 7.57 -5.35 -6.42
CA ASP A 134 8.33 -6.50 -6.92
C ASP A 134 9.66 -6.07 -7.59
N SER A 135 9.65 -4.97 -8.34
CA SER A 135 10.85 -4.45 -9.03
C SER A 135 11.78 -3.62 -8.13
N GLY A 136 11.37 -3.26 -6.91
CA GLY A 136 12.16 -2.42 -5.99
C GLY A 136 12.15 -0.93 -6.36
N ASN A 137 11.05 -0.45 -6.93
CA ASN A 137 10.91 0.92 -7.47
C ASN A 137 9.86 1.76 -6.72
N LEU A 138 9.51 1.39 -5.49
CA LEU A 138 8.61 2.17 -4.65
C LEU A 138 9.20 3.55 -4.30
N VAL A 139 8.32 4.46 -3.89
CA VAL A 139 8.74 5.67 -3.16
C VAL A 139 8.42 5.46 -1.69
N CYS A 140 9.44 5.49 -0.84
CA CYS A 140 9.30 5.31 0.61
C CYS A 140 9.14 6.68 1.28
N VAL A 141 8.18 6.83 2.20
CA VAL A 141 8.00 8.07 2.98
C VAL A 141 8.44 7.81 4.41
N LEU A 142 9.49 8.45 4.89
CA LEU A 142 10.16 8.10 6.15
C LEU A 142 9.87 9.16 7.21
N ALA A 143 9.17 8.84 8.30
CA ALA A 143 8.97 9.74 9.43
C ALA A 143 9.27 9.05 10.77
N GLY A 144 9.88 9.79 11.69
CA GLY A 144 10.37 9.30 12.99
C GLY A 144 11.75 9.85 13.33
N PRO A 145 12.39 9.38 14.42
CA PRO A 145 13.71 9.87 14.83
C PRO A 145 14.77 9.66 13.75
N SER A 146 15.58 10.69 13.46
CA SER A 146 16.63 10.62 12.43
C SER A 146 17.60 9.45 12.63
N ALA A 147 17.98 9.16 13.89
CA ALA A 147 18.84 8.02 14.20
C ALA A 147 18.20 6.68 13.82
N SER A 148 16.88 6.54 13.96
CA SER A 148 16.13 5.35 13.59
C SER A 148 15.99 5.24 12.06
N ILE A 149 15.72 6.35 11.38
CA ILE A 149 15.67 6.39 9.91
C ILE A 149 17.02 5.99 9.30
N SER A 150 18.13 6.48 9.84
CA SER A 150 19.47 6.08 9.38
C SER A 150 19.71 4.57 9.43
N ARG A 151 19.09 3.85 10.39
CA ARG A 151 19.19 2.38 10.49
C ARG A 151 18.46 1.63 9.37
N ILE A 152 17.48 2.26 8.71
CA ILE A 152 16.66 1.62 7.66
C ILE A 152 17.01 2.09 6.26
N LEU A 153 17.73 3.21 6.12
CA LEU A 153 18.19 3.71 4.82
C LEU A 153 18.87 2.66 3.93
N PRO A 154 19.73 1.74 4.45
CA PRO A 154 20.33 0.68 3.64
C PRO A 154 19.33 -0.26 2.96
N TYR A 155 18.08 -0.30 3.41
CA TYR A 155 17.03 -1.17 2.92
C TYR A 155 15.99 -0.45 2.04
N THR A 156 16.16 0.84 1.80
CA THR A 156 15.19 1.67 1.04
C THR A 156 15.63 1.86 -0.41
N THR A 157 16.25 3.00 -0.74
CA THR A 157 16.70 3.34 -2.09
C THR A 157 17.70 2.31 -2.63
N GLY A 158 17.44 1.77 -3.81
CA GLY A 158 18.22 0.70 -4.45
C GLY A 158 17.84 -0.71 -4.01
N VAL A 159 16.98 -0.84 -3.00
CA VAL A 159 16.49 -2.12 -2.46
C VAL A 159 14.97 -2.20 -2.66
N MET A 160 14.17 -1.69 -1.71
CA MET A 160 12.72 -1.70 -1.79
C MET A 160 12.15 -0.55 -2.63
N GLY A 161 12.90 0.54 -2.76
CA GLY A 161 12.46 1.76 -3.42
C GLY A 161 13.51 2.38 -4.33
N ARG A 162 13.07 3.35 -5.13
CA ARG A 162 13.94 4.19 -5.97
C ARG A 162 14.14 5.60 -5.42
N ALA A 163 13.32 6.01 -4.45
CA ALA A 163 13.38 7.33 -3.84
C ALA A 163 12.81 7.31 -2.42
N ASN A 164 13.30 8.24 -1.59
CA ASN A 164 12.82 8.50 -0.25
C ASN A 164 12.25 9.92 -0.17
N ILE A 165 11.09 10.07 0.46
CA ILE A 165 10.58 11.36 0.92
C ILE A 165 10.84 11.42 2.43
N ASP A 166 11.70 12.35 2.83
CA ASP A 166 12.27 12.40 4.17
C ASP A 166 11.51 13.38 5.09
N PHE A 167 10.90 12.84 6.14
CA PHE A 167 10.26 13.54 7.25
C PHE A 167 11.02 13.27 8.57
N SER A 168 12.33 13.07 8.48
CA SER A 168 13.21 12.88 9.61
C SER A 168 12.97 13.89 10.73
N SER A 169 12.92 13.39 11.97
CA SER A 169 12.64 14.15 13.19
C SER A 169 11.26 14.80 13.26
N GLN A 170 10.33 14.44 12.36
CA GLN A 170 8.91 14.78 12.47
C GLN A 170 8.11 13.61 13.05
N PRO A 171 6.90 13.85 13.62
CA PRO A 171 6.03 12.79 14.11
C PRO A 171 5.77 11.71 13.04
N ALA A 172 5.75 10.45 13.44
CA ALA A 172 5.61 9.34 12.49
C ALA A 172 4.31 9.44 11.67
N GLY A 173 3.24 9.98 12.26
CA GLY A 173 1.96 10.23 11.60
C GLY A 173 2.07 11.09 10.33
N ASN A 174 3.09 11.94 10.18
CA ASN A 174 3.27 12.78 9.00
C ASN A 174 3.51 11.96 7.72
N ALA A 175 4.19 10.81 7.82
CA ALA A 175 4.37 9.94 6.66
C ALA A 175 3.04 9.31 6.22
N THR A 176 2.24 8.82 7.17
CA THR A 176 0.91 8.28 6.89
C THR A 176 -0.07 9.36 6.43
N LEU A 177 0.08 10.60 6.91
CA LEU A 177 -0.71 11.75 6.46
C LEU A 177 -0.45 12.02 4.97
N LEU A 178 0.82 12.11 4.58
CA LEU A 178 1.20 12.22 3.17
C LEU A 178 0.65 11.05 2.35
N LYS A 179 0.74 9.82 2.89
CA LYS A 179 0.23 8.62 2.21
C LYS A 179 -1.28 8.70 1.94
N VAL A 180 -2.08 9.05 2.95
CA VAL A 180 -3.54 9.14 2.79
C VAL A 180 -3.90 10.26 1.82
N ILE A 181 -3.28 11.44 1.94
CA ILE A 181 -3.48 12.55 1.00
C ILE A 181 -3.10 12.11 -0.42
N GLY A 182 -1.93 11.50 -0.60
CA GLY A 182 -1.46 11.05 -1.91
C GLY A 182 -2.34 9.97 -2.53
N ASN A 183 -2.96 9.09 -1.75
CA ASN A 183 -3.90 8.10 -2.28
C ASN A 183 -5.17 8.75 -2.84
N THR A 184 -5.58 9.95 -2.39
CA THR A 184 -6.68 10.69 -3.04
C THR A 184 -6.39 11.01 -4.50
N PHE A 185 -5.12 11.21 -4.88
CA PHE A 185 -4.75 11.45 -6.26
C PHE A 185 -5.06 10.24 -7.13
N ILE A 186 -4.83 9.02 -6.63
CA ILE A 186 -5.12 7.78 -7.35
C ILE A 186 -6.63 7.54 -7.45
N LEU A 187 -7.37 7.76 -6.35
CA LEU A 187 -8.83 7.65 -6.34
C LEU A 187 -9.49 8.59 -7.36
N ASN A 188 -9.02 9.84 -7.39
CA ASN A 188 -9.53 10.87 -8.29
C ASN A 188 -9.09 10.62 -9.74
N LEU A 189 -7.82 10.23 -9.95
CA LEU A 189 -7.26 9.86 -11.24
C LEU A 189 -8.12 8.79 -11.94
N VAL A 190 -8.43 7.73 -11.21
CA VAL A 190 -9.17 6.59 -11.78
C VAL A 190 -10.60 6.98 -12.12
N SER A 191 -11.23 7.81 -11.28
CA SER A 191 -12.54 8.40 -11.58
C SER A 191 -12.49 9.25 -12.86
N GLN A 192 -11.49 10.12 -12.98
CA GLN A 192 -11.31 10.99 -14.15
C GLN A 192 -11.06 10.19 -15.44
N LEU A 193 -10.19 9.18 -15.39
CA LEU A 193 -9.93 8.29 -16.53
C LEU A 193 -11.20 7.53 -16.95
N SER A 194 -11.98 7.08 -15.97
CA SER A 194 -13.24 6.38 -16.21
C SER A 194 -14.24 7.26 -16.96
N GLU A 195 -14.42 8.50 -16.51
CA GLU A 195 -15.28 9.48 -17.19
C GLU A 195 -14.79 9.79 -18.61
N GLY A 196 -13.48 9.99 -18.77
CA GLY A 196 -12.87 10.22 -20.07
C GLY A 196 -13.14 9.08 -21.06
N HIS A 197 -12.89 7.83 -20.64
CA HIS A 197 -13.11 6.66 -21.50
C HIS A 197 -14.59 6.43 -21.82
N VAL A 198 -15.49 6.62 -20.87
CA VAL A 198 -16.94 6.57 -21.14
C VAL A 198 -17.36 7.65 -22.14
N LEU A 199 -16.86 8.88 -21.99
CA LEU A 199 -17.16 9.97 -22.91
C LEU A 199 -16.58 9.70 -24.31
N ALA A 200 -15.36 9.16 -24.39
CA ALA A 200 -14.73 8.79 -25.66
C ALA A 200 -15.53 7.71 -26.39
N GLU A 201 -16.04 6.70 -25.67
CA GLU A 201 -16.91 5.66 -26.26
C GLU A 201 -18.23 6.24 -26.77
N LYS A 202 -18.93 7.04 -25.96
CA LYS A 202 -20.25 7.59 -26.32
C LYS A 202 -20.20 8.66 -27.40
N SER A 203 -19.11 9.42 -27.48
CA SER A 203 -18.92 10.44 -28.53
C SER A 203 -18.47 9.86 -29.88
N GLY A 204 -18.07 8.58 -29.92
CA GLY A 204 -17.51 7.95 -31.11
C GLY A 204 -16.01 8.19 -31.31
N LEU A 205 -15.33 8.88 -30.40
CA LEU A 205 -13.86 9.00 -30.42
C LEU A 205 -13.20 7.62 -30.27
N GLY A 206 -13.77 6.75 -29.44
CA GLY A 206 -13.23 5.42 -29.16
C GLY A 206 -12.16 5.40 -28.06
N VAL A 207 -12.20 4.36 -27.22
CA VAL A 207 -11.31 4.21 -26.05
C VAL A 207 -9.83 4.10 -26.43
N ASP A 208 -9.53 3.51 -27.60
CA ASP A 208 -8.15 3.34 -28.08
C ASP A 208 -7.51 4.68 -28.45
N ASN A 209 -8.26 5.58 -29.08
CA ASN A 209 -7.77 6.92 -29.44
C ASN A 209 -7.49 7.76 -28.18
N LEU A 210 -8.38 7.69 -27.18
CA LEU A 210 -8.14 8.35 -25.91
C LEU A 210 -6.95 7.72 -25.16
N HIS A 211 -6.84 6.39 -25.17
CA HIS A 211 -5.70 5.70 -24.57
C HIS A 211 -4.38 6.13 -25.19
N ALA A 212 -4.30 6.21 -26.53
CA ALA A 212 -3.10 6.68 -27.23
C ALA A 212 -2.70 8.10 -26.80
N PHE A 213 -3.67 9.01 -26.68
CA PHE A 213 -3.45 10.36 -26.14
C PHE A 213 -2.93 10.34 -24.70
N ILE A 214 -3.58 9.59 -23.81
CA ILE A 214 -3.17 9.46 -22.40
C ILE A 214 -1.74 8.93 -22.30
N SER A 215 -1.43 7.88 -23.06
CA SER A 215 -0.11 7.23 -23.01
C SER A 215 1.02 8.15 -23.49
N ALA A 216 0.75 9.03 -24.47
CA ALA A 216 1.71 10.01 -24.95
C ALA A 216 1.86 11.23 -24.03
N MET A 217 0.75 11.77 -23.53
CA MET A 217 0.73 13.03 -22.76
C MET A 217 0.93 12.84 -21.26
N PHE A 218 0.43 11.74 -20.71
CA PHE A 218 0.38 11.44 -19.27
C PHE A 218 0.89 10.01 -19.00
N PRO A 219 2.21 9.76 -19.11
CA PRO A 219 2.77 8.44 -18.86
C PRO A 219 2.67 8.03 -17.38
N GLY A 220 3.11 6.81 -17.08
CA GLY A 220 3.14 6.31 -15.70
C GLY A 220 1.74 5.89 -15.22
N PRO A 221 1.28 6.30 -14.02
CA PRO A 221 0.01 5.83 -13.46
C PRO A 221 -1.21 6.07 -14.37
N TYR A 222 -1.26 7.20 -15.08
CA TYR A 222 -2.36 7.52 -16.01
C TYR A 222 -2.46 6.46 -17.13
N ALA A 223 -1.38 6.26 -17.87
CA ALA A 223 -1.29 5.24 -18.92
C ALA A 223 -1.56 3.83 -18.39
N ALA A 224 -1.00 3.47 -17.22
CA ALA A 224 -1.16 2.15 -16.63
C ALA A 224 -2.62 1.83 -16.24
N TYR A 225 -3.33 2.78 -15.60
CA TYR A 225 -4.75 2.58 -15.28
C TYR A 225 -5.63 2.60 -16.53
N SER A 226 -5.32 3.48 -17.49
CA SER A 226 -6.00 3.52 -18.79
C SER A 226 -5.89 2.17 -19.53
N GLN A 227 -4.71 1.56 -19.56
CA GLN A 227 -4.49 0.25 -20.17
C GLN A 227 -5.37 -0.83 -19.53
N ARG A 228 -5.38 -0.89 -18.18
CA ARG A 228 -6.19 -1.87 -17.44
C ARG A 228 -7.68 -1.73 -17.69
N MET A 229 -8.17 -0.51 -17.95
CA MET A 229 -9.56 -0.25 -18.30
C MET A 229 -9.89 -0.82 -19.69
N ILE A 230 -9.10 -0.50 -20.71
CA ILE A 230 -9.40 -0.91 -22.10
C ILE A 230 -9.20 -2.42 -22.34
N GLU A 231 -8.27 -3.06 -21.62
CA GLU A 231 -8.06 -4.52 -21.71
C GLU A 231 -9.10 -5.34 -20.92
N GLY A 232 -9.91 -4.67 -20.08
CA GLY A 232 -10.89 -5.32 -19.22
C GLY A 232 -10.29 -6.01 -17.99
N ASP A 233 -9.02 -5.73 -17.65
CA ASP A 233 -8.37 -6.24 -16.43
C ASP A 233 -9.18 -5.84 -15.17
N TYR A 234 -9.90 -4.72 -15.22
CA TYR A 234 -10.75 -4.24 -14.12
C TYR A 234 -11.94 -5.15 -13.75
N TYR A 235 -12.31 -6.13 -14.58
CA TYR A 235 -13.35 -7.12 -14.26
C TYR A 235 -12.94 -8.56 -14.55
N LYS A 236 -11.92 -8.78 -15.38
CA LYS A 236 -11.37 -10.13 -15.66
C LYS A 236 -10.43 -10.62 -14.56
N ARG A 237 -9.84 -9.71 -13.77
CA ARG A 237 -8.91 -10.06 -12.69
C ARG A 237 -9.65 -10.77 -11.54
N GLU A 238 -9.07 -11.88 -11.09
CA GLU A 238 -9.58 -12.66 -9.95
C GLU A 238 -9.06 -12.12 -8.62
N GLU A 239 -7.76 -11.83 -8.53
CA GLU A 239 -7.14 -11.23 -7.33
C GLU A 239 -6.82 -9.75 -7.55
N PRO A 240 -7.48 -8.83 -6.83
CA PRO A 240 -7.27 -7.40 -7.03
C PRO A 240 -5.86 -6.98 -6.62
N LEU A 241 -5.30 -6.02 -7.36
CA LEU A 241 -4.01 -5.43 -7.00
C LEU A 241 -4.17 -4.47 -5.83
N PHE A 242 -5.23 -3.65 -5.88
CA PHE A 242 -5.66 -2.79 -4.78
C PHE A 242 -7.16 -2.98 -4.56
N GLY A 243 -7.49 -3.93 -3.67
CA GLY A 243 -8.87 -4.33 -3.40
C GLY A 243 -9.78 -3.19 -2.94
N VAL A 244 -11.04 -3.25 -3.35
CA VAL A 244 -12.05 -2.21 -3.12
C VAL A 244 -12.22 -1.85 -1.64
N ASP A 245 -12.16 -2.81 -0.72
CA ASP A 245 -12.32 -2.50 0.71
C ASP A 245 -11.14 -1.73 1.29
N LEU A 246 -9.92 -2.00 0.79
CA LEU A 246 -8.74 -1.22 1.16
C LEU A 246 -8.85 0.20 0.60
N ALA A 247 -9.32 0.35 -0.65
CA ALA A 247 -9.55 1.66 -1.27
C ALA A 247 -10.63 2.46 -0.54
N ARG A 248 -11.74 1.81 -0.15
CA ARG A 248 -12.82 2.42 0.65
C ARG A 248 -12.32 2.86 2.02
N LYS A 249 -11.50 2.03 2.68
CA LYS A 249 -10.86 2.37 3.96
C LYS A 249 -9.96 3.59 3.82
N ASP A 250 -9.10 3.63 2.81
CA ASP A 250 -8.23 4.78 2.55
C ASP A 250 -9.04 6.05 2.23
N ALA A 251 -10.14 5.93 1.48
CA ALA A 251 -11.04 7.04 1.21
C ALA A 251 -11.73 7.55 2.50
N ARG A 252 -12.11 6.65 3.43
CA ARG A 252 -12.63 7.05 4.75
C ARG A 252 -11.58 7.79 5.58
N HIS A 253 -10.32 7.36 5.58
CA HIS A 253 -9.25 8.11 6.25
C HIS A 253 -9.09 9.51 5.65
N ALA A 254 -9.08 9.62 4.32
CA ALA A 254 -8.98 10.91 3.66
C ALA A 254 -10.16 11.84 3.97
N ALA A 255 -11.38 11.29 4.02
CA ALA A 255 -12.58 12.05 4.38
C ALA A 255 -12.51 12.55 5.83
N SER A 256 -12.15 11.67 6.77
CA SER A 256 -11.93 12.02 8.19
C SER A 256 -10.89 13.13 8.36
N LEU A 257 -9.78 13.06 7.64
CA LEU A 257 -8.74 14.09 7.66
C LEU A 257 -9.23 15.41 7.08
N ALA A 258 -9.99 15.38 6.00
CA ALA A 258 -10.54 16.58 5.39
C ALA A 258 -11.58 17.25 6.32
N GLU A 259 -12.42 16.47 7.00
CA GLU A 259 -13.37 16.99 7.98
C GLU A 259 -12.64 17.64 9.17
N SER A 260 -11.69 16.93 9.78
CA SER A 260 -10.98 17.43 10.96
C SER A 260 -10.07 18.64 10.66
N SER A 261 -9.58 18.77 9.43
CA SER A 261 -8.78 19.91 8.99
C SER A 261 -9.62 21.11 8.49
N GLY A 262 -10.95 20.98 8.42
CA GLY A 262 -11.83 21.98 7.81
C GLY A 262 -11.75 22.06 6.27
N ALA A 263 -11.11 21.10 5.62
CA ALA A 263 -10.98 21.02 4.15
C ALA A 263 -12.07 20.16 3.48
N GLY A 264 -13.06 19.65 4.22
CA GLY A 264 -14.10 18.73 3.74
C GLY A 264 -14.85 19.23 2.50
N GLU A 265 -15.12 20.53 2.41
CA GLU A 265 -15.79 21.14 1.25
C GLU A 265 -14.87 21.34 0.03
N ALA A 266 -13.55 21.31 0.23
CA ALA A 266 -12.58 21.43 -0.86
C ALA A 266 -12.32 20.09 -1.58
N VAL A 267 -12.47 18.95 -0.90
CA VAL A 267 -12.15 17.61 -1.45
C VAL A 267 -13.33 16.95 -2.18
N LYS A 268 -14.03 17.69 -3.05
CA LYS A 268 -15.27 17.21 -3.70
C LYS A 268 -15.09 15.93 -4.53
N MET A 269 -13.96 15.79 -5.21
CA MET A 269 -13.65 14.59 -6.01
C MET A 269 -13.57 13.32 -5.15
N LEU A 270 -13.16 13.45 -3.88
CA LEU A 270 -13.11 12.31 -2.96
C LEU A 270 -14.52 11.75 -2.68
N LYS A 271 -15.53 12.63 -2.51
CA LYS A 271 -16.93 12.22 -2.31
C LYS A 271 -17.45 11.42 -3.52
N VAL A 272 -17.10 11.85 -4.74
CA VAL A 272 -17.43 11.11 -5.98
C VAL A 272 -16.75 9.75 -6.02
N ALA A 273 -15.45 9.70 -5.72
CA ALA A 273 -14.70 8.45 -5.68
C ALA A 273 -15.26 7.47 -4.64
N GLN A 274 -15.67 7.95 -3.46
CA GLN A 274 -16.30 7.12 -2.43
C GLN A 274 -17.59 6.46 -2.96
N GLY A 275 -18.50 7.23 -3.55
CA GLY A 275 -19.75 6.68 -4.10
C GLY A 275 -19.50 5.60 -5.17
N ARG A 276 -18.51 5.82 -6.04
CA ARG A 276 -18.15 4.83 -7.07
C ARG A 276 -17.50 3.57 -6.50
N LEU A 277 -16.69 3.69 -5.45
CA LEU A 277 -16.14 2.53 -4.76
C LEU A 277 -17.21 1.69 -4.07
N GLU A 278 -18.30 2.30 -3.56
CA GLU A 278 -19.47 1.55 -3.10
C GLU A 278 -20.10 0.77 -4.25
N GLY A 279 -20.32 1.41 -5.41
CA GLY A 279 -20.82 0.71 -6.61
C GLY A 279 -19.91 -0.45 -7.06
N VAL A 280 -18.59 -0.31 -6.93
CA VAL A 280 -17.65 -1.42 -7.22
C VAL A 280 -17.85 -2.57 -6.24
N LYS A 281 -18.03 -2.26 -4.95
CA LYS A 281 -18.25 -3.27 -3.92
C LYS A 281 -19.56 -4.01 -4.15
N GLU A 282 -20.61 -3.31 -4.54
CA GLU A 282 -21.92 -3.88 -4.88
C GLU A 282 -21.83 -4.80 -6.11
N GLU A 283 -21.08 -4.41 -7.14
CA GLU A 283 -20.98 -5.18 -8.38
C GLU A 283 -20.09 -6.43 -8.25
N LEU A 284 -18.91 -6.30 -7.63
CA LEU A 284 -17.84 -7.31 -7.67
C LEU A 284 -17.50 -7.92 -6.30
N GLY A 285 -18.06 -7.41 -5.21
CA GLY A 285 -17.73 -7.87 -3.86
C GLY A 285 -16.23 -7.73 -3.56
N GLU A 286 -15.62 -8.77 -3.02
CA GLU A 286 -14.19 -8.82 -2.68
C GLU A 286 -13.25 -8.77 -3.90
N ARG A 287 -13.77 -9.11 -5.09
CA ARG A 287 -12.97 -9.09 -6.33
C ARG A 287 -12.78 -7.68 -6.89
N GLY A 288 -13.52 -6.69 -6.38
CA GLY A 288 -13.41 -5.31 -6.82
C GLY A 288 -11.99 -4.78 -6.68
N ASP A 289 -11.48 -4.15 -7.74
CA ASP A 289 -10.20 -3.45 -7.77
C ASP A 289 -10.47 -1.95 -8.01
N ILE A 290 -9.50 -1.08 -7.76
CA ILE A 290 -9.66 0.35 -8.01
C ILE A 290 -10.10 0.68 -9.45
N PRO A 291 -9.46 0.13 -10.52
CA PRO A 291 -9.89 0.43 -11.88
C PRO A 291 -11.32 -0.04 -12.19
N SER A 292 -11.92 -0.89 -11.34
CA SER A 292 -13.31 -1.34 -11.51
C SER A 292 -14.32 -0.21 -11.38
N VAL A 293 -13.92 0.95 -10.84
CA VAL A 293 -14.68 2.20 -10.91
C VAL A 293 -15.10 2.50 -12.36
N TYR A 294 -14.29 2.14 -13.35
CA TYR A 294 -14.66 2.31 -14.75
C TYR A 294 -15.98 1.64 -15.11
N GLY A 295 -16.19 0.39 -14.69
CA GLY A 295 -17.46 -0.31 -14.91
C GLY A 295 -18.66 0.35 -14.24
N VAL A 296 -18.48 0.96 -13.07
CA VAL A 296 -19.53 1.75 -12.40
C VAL A 296 -19.87 2.99 -13.22
N VAL A 297 -18.86 3.73 -13.68
CA VAL A 297 -19.06 4.92 -14.54
C VAL A 297 -19.69 4.56 -15.88
N ARG A 298 -19.38 3.39 -16.44
CA ARG A 298 -20.06 2.85 -17.62
C ARG A 298 -21.57 2.70 -17.35
N LYS A 299 -21.94 2.08 -16.22
CA LYS A 299 -23.35 1.94 -15.80
C LYS A 299 -24.04 3.29 -15.56
N GLU A 300 -23.35 4.25 -14.93
CA GLU A 300 -23.86 5.64 -14.76
C GLU A 300 -24.27 6.27 -16.11
N ALA A 301 -23.58 5.90 -17.20
CA ALA A 301 -23.84 6.40 -18.54
C ALA A 301 -24.75 5.49 -19.40
N GLY A 302 -25.36 4.46 -18.81
CA GLY A 302 -26.25 3.51 -19.50
C GLY A 302 -25.53 2.49 -20.38
N LEU A 303 -24.25 2.23 -20.13
CA LEU A 303 -23.48 1.14 -20.75
C LEU A 303 -23.42 -0.07 -19.82
N GLU A 304 -23.10 -1.23 -20.37
CA GLU A 304 -22.79 -2.43 -19.58
C GLU A 304 -21.54 -2.22 -18.72
N PHE A 305 -21.48 -2.91 -17.58
CA PHE A 305 -20.32 -2.84 -16.67
C PHE A 305 -19.02 -3.25 -17.36
N LYS A 306 -19.09 -4.25 -18.25
CA LYS A 306 -17.94 -4.78 -19.00
C LYS A 306 -17.69 -4.00 -20.28
N ASN A 307 -16.51 -4.19 -20.85
CA ASN A 307 -16.16 -3.62 -22.15
C ASN A 307 -17.05 -4.20 -23.25
N LYS A 308 -17.22 -3.43 -24.32
CA LYS A 308 -18.02 -3.87 -25.48
C LYS A 308 -17.40 -5.11 -26.11
N GLY A 309 -18.18 -6.19 -26.23
CA GLY A 309 -17.77 -7.43 -26.88
C GLY A 309 -17.30 -8.54 -25.92
N ASP A 310 -17.40 -8.32 -24.61
CA ASP A 310 -17.13 -9.30 -23.54
C ASP A 310 -18.40 -9.70 -22.75
#